data_AF-A0A317Z9B2-F1
#
_entry.id   AF-A0A317Z9B2-F1
#
_cell.length_a   1.000
_cell.length_b   1.000
_cell.length_c   1.000
_cell.angle_alpha   90.00
_cell.angle_beta   90.00
_cell.angle_gamma   90.00
#
_symmetry.space_group_name_H-M   'P 1'
#
loop_
_entity.id
_entity.type
_entity.pdbx_description
1 polymer ?
#
loop_
_entity_poly.entity_id
_entity_poly.type
_entity_poly.pdbx_seq_one_letter_code
_entity_poly.pdbx_strand_id
1 'polypeptide(L)'
;MIEAIIYNISVTIAGIYLFHRLQYAESHDFRFSKSYITVLMTIVGLLLAFQPIPIENYMIQLSFVPLLFLGRYTNSFYTVFAAVIIALVGYFVLSTTLTYAVSLLVIAAIVSTIGPFLKQNHVVSIQILNILSIIILTIIAMIMPSFDTVEVLYLIPISMVATLVTAVFYVDLLRFFSLIERYENEDTVDYLTGLGNVKEFDRHLNEM
;
A
#
# COMPACT_ATOMS: atom_id res chain seq x y z
N MET A 1 0.62 17.56 -15.35
CA MET A 1 1.25 16.22 -15.44
C MET A 1 2.18 15.95 -14.26
N ILE A 2 3.30 16.68 -14.11
CA ILE A 2 4.27 16.44 -13.02
C ILE A 2 3.62 16.57 -11.63
N GLU A 3 2.78 17.59 -11.43
CA GLU A 3 2.05 17.78 -10.16
C GLU A 3 1.16 16.58 -9.80
N ALA A 4 0.49 15.96 -10.78
CA ALA A 4 -0.34 14.78 -10.55
C ALA A 4 0.50 13.54 -10.21
N ILE A 5 1.68 13.40 -10.82
CA ILE A 5 2.64 12.33 -10.46
C ILE A 5 3.11 12.52 -9.02
N ILE A 6 3.54 13.73 -8.65
CA ILE A 6 3.97 14.06 -7.29
C ILE A 6 2.84 13.81 -6.31
N TYR A 7 1.62 14.28 -6.60
CA TYR A 7 0.44 14.06 -5.77
C TYR A 7 0.20 12.57 -5.51
N ASN A 8 0.18 11.73 -6.56
CA ASN A 8 -0.07 10.30 -6.42
C ASN A 8 1.00 9.60 -5.57
N ILE A 9 2.27 9.95 -5.77
CA ILE A 9 3.37 9.42 -4.94
C ILE A 9 3.22 9.90 -3.48
N SER A 10 2.99 11.19 -3.27
CA SER A 10 2.81 11.78 -1.93
C SER A 10 1.63 11.19 -1.18
N VAL A 11 0.48 11.00 -1.84
CA VAL A 11 -0.71 10.37 -1.24
C VAL A 11 -0.41 8.94 -0.82
N THR A 12 0.31 8.18 -1.66
CA THR A 12 0.65 6.79 -1.32
C THR A 12 1.62 6.74 -0.13
N ILE A 13 2.64 7.59 -0.10
CA ILE A 13 3.58 7.70 1.04
C ILE A 13 2.85 8.15 2.31
N ALA A 14 2.04 9.20 2.21
CA ALA A 14 1.29 9.74 3.35
C ALA A 14 0.30 8.71 3.90
N GLY A 15 -0.38 7.96 3.03
CA GLY A 15 -1.23 6.84 3.41
C GLY A 15 -0.48 5.77 4.18
N ILE A 16 0.69 5.34 3.70
CA ILE A 16 1.54 4.35 4.38
C ILE A 16 2.12 4.89 5.69
N TYR A 17 2.46 6.17 5.77
CA TYR A 17 2.92 6.78 7.01
C TYR A 17 1.81 6.82 8.05
N LEU A 18 0.63 7.31 7.65
CA LEU A 18 -0.54 7.42 8.50
C LEU A 18 -1.01 6.04 8.99
N PHE A 19 -0.82 5.00 8.19
CA PHE A 19 -1.00 3.60 8.59
C PHE A 19 -0.20 3.26 9.84
N HIS A 20 1.13 3.37 9.73
CA HIS A 20 2.02 2.95 10.81
C HIS A 20 1.85 3.83 12.04
N ARG A 21 1.60 5.13 11.86
CA ARG A 21 1.39 6.05 12.98
C ARG A 21 0.12 5.78 13.75
N LEU A 22 -1.00 5.54 13.06
CA LEU A 22 -2.27 5.26 13.75
C LEU A 22 -2.26 3.88 14.41
N GLN A 23 -1.61 2.90 13.79
CA GLN A 23 -1.40 1.59 14.42
C GLN A 23 -0.57 1.71 15.70
N TYR A 24 0.54 2.45 15.66
CA TYR A 24 1.38 2.68 16.83
C TYR A 24 0.61 3.37 17.97
N ALA A 25 -0.23 4.36 17.65
CA ALA A 25 -1.04 5.06 18.65
C ALA A 25 -2.12 4.19 19.32
N GLU A 26 -2.69 3.21 18.60
CA GLU A 26 -3.83 2.43 19.09
C GLU A 26 -3.43 1.26 19.99
N SER A 27 -2.36 0.52 19.65
CA SER A 27 -2.04 -0.71 20.37
C SER A 27 -0.77 -0.67 21.20
N HIS A 28 0.18 0.25 20.97
CA HIS A 28 1.58 0.20 21.45
C HIS A 28 2.34 -1.12 21.13
N ASP A 29 1.63 -2.20 20.79
CA ASP A 29 2.09 -3.47 20.22
C ASP A 29 1.97 -3.43 18.69
N PHE A 30 3.04 -3.75 17.97
CA PHE A 30 3.08 -3.85 16.49
C PHE A 30 2.35 -5.08 15.92
N ARG A 31 1.12 -5.36 16.34
CA ARG A 31 0.30 -6.42 15.72
C ARG A 31 -0.40 -5.88 14.48
N PHE A 32 0.09 -6.28 13.29
CA PHE A 32 -0.49 -5.93 11.99
C PHE A 32 -1.98 -6.30 11.91
N SER A 33 -2.86 -5.36 12.24
CA SER A 33 -4.30 -5.54 12.05
C SER A 33 -4.62 -5.50 10.56
N LYS A 34 -4.89 -6.68 9.99
CA LYS A 34 -5.19 -6.84 8.55
C LYS A 34 -6.39 -5.98 8.13
N SER A 35 -7.40 -5.85 8.98
CA SER A 35 -8.58 -5.01 8.72
C SER A 35 -8.21 -3.54 8.62
N TYR A 36 -7.36 -3.04 9.52
CA TYR A 36 -6.94 -1.64 9.53
C TYR A 36 -6.15 -1.27 8.27
N ILE A 37 -5.18 -2.11 7.89
CA ILE A 37 -4.42 -1.97 6.62
C ILE A 37 -5.38 -1.91 5.43
N THR A 38 -6.39 -2.77 5.43
CA THR A 38 -7.35 -2.87 4.34
C THR A 38 -8.16 -1.59 4.17
N VAL A 39 -8.73 -1.07 5.26
CA VAL A 39 -9.52 0.18 5.21
C VAL A 39 -8.66 1.31 4.66
N LEU A 40 -7.45 1.47 5.19
CA LEU A 40 -6.60 2.57 4.81
C LEU A 40 -6.08 2.45 3.38
N MET A 41 -5.63 1.27 2.94
CA MET A 41 -5.20 1.06 1.55
C MET A 41 -6.36 1.18 0.57
N THR A 42 -7.60 0.88 1.00
CA THR A 42 -8.80 1.14 0.20
C THR A 42 -9.00 2.65 0.04
N ILE A 43 -8.87 3.43 1.12
CA ILE A 43 -8.95 4.90 1.06
C ILE A 43 -7.85 5.47 0.15
N VAL A 44 -6.61 5.02 0.28
CA VAL A 44 -5.51 5.44 -0.61
C VAL A 44 -5.82 5.07 -2.06
N GLY A 45 -6.32 3.87 -2.32
CA GLY A 45 -6.72 3.45 -3.67
C GLY A 45 -7.81 4.33 -4.27
N LEU A 46 -8.80 4.72 -3.47
CA LEU A 46 -9.84 5.67 -3.88
C LEU A 46 -9.29 7.08 -4.15
N LEU A 47 -8.36 7.57 -3.33
CA LEU A 47 -7.71 8.86 -3.55
C LEU A 47 -6.88 8.89 -4.84
N LEU A 48 -6.19 7.79 -5.15
CA LEU A 48 -5.45 7.63 -6.41
C LEU A 48 -6.40 7.50 -7.61
N ALA A 49 -7.56 6.85 -7.44
CA ALA A 49 -8.59 6.80 -8.47
C ALA A 49 -9.25 8.17 -8.71
N PHE A 50 -9.38 8.99 -7.66
CA PHE A 50 -9.94 10.34 -7.74
C PHE A 50 -9.06 11.30 -8.55
N GLN A 51 -7.74 11.14 -8.48
CA GLN A 51 -6.78 12.01 -9.15
C GLN A 51 -5.88 11.23 -10.13
N PRO A 52 -6.42 10.75 -11.27
CA PRO A 52 -5.60 10.13 -12.30
C PRO A 52 -4.58 11.12 -12.88
N ILE A 53 -3.51 10.60 -13.48
CA ILE A 53 -2.46 11.44 -14.09
C ILE A 53 -2.86 11.70 -15.55
N PRO A 54 -3.20 12.95 -15.92
CA PRO A 54 -3.53 13.28 -17.31
C PRO A 54 -2.25 13.33 -18.15
N ILE A 55 -2.20 12.53 -19.21
CA ILE A 55 -1.12 12.52 -20.21
C ILE A 55 -1.75 12.48 -21.59
N GLU A 56 -1.59 13.56 -22.36
CA GLU A 56 -2.21 13.72 -23.67
C GLU A 56 -3.74 13.48 -23.59
N ASN A 57 -4.24 12.39 -24.19
CA ASN A 57 -5.64 12.01 -24.19
C ASN A 57 -5.97 10.90 -23.17
N TYR A 58 -5.00 10.50 -22.35
CA TYR A 58 -5.10 9.37 -21.42
C TYR A 58 -5.17 9.84 -19.97
N MET A 59 -5.86 9.04 -19.15
CA MET A 59 -6.01 9.24 -17.71
C MET A 59 -5.39 8.07 -16.97
N ILE A 60 -4.07 8.15 -16.73
CA ILE A 60 -3.30 7.05 -16.15
C ILE A 60 -3.70 6.85 -14.68
N GLN A 61 -4.20 5.66 -14.36
CA GLN A 61 -4.69 5.35 -13.01
C GLN A 61 -3.72 4.45 -12.23
N LEU A 62 -3.32 4.93 -11.03
CA LEU A 62 -2.44 4.21 -10.10
C LEU A 62 -3.20 3.53 -8.95
N SER A 63 -4.53 3.46 -9.02
CA SER A 63 -5.38 2.91 -7.95
C SER A 63 -5.12 1.42 -7.62
N PHE A 64 -4.44 0.69 -8.51
CA PHE A 64 -4.00 -0.68 -8.25
C PHE A 64 -2.78 -0.78 -7.32
N VAL A 65 -2.01 0.31 -7.13
CA VAL A 65 -0.77 0.30 -6.32
C VAL A 65 -1.03 -0.16 -4.88
N PRO A 66 -2.03 0.36 -4.15
CA PRO A 66 -2.37 -0.11 -2.80
C PRO A 66 -2.78 -1.60 -2.76
N LEU A 67 -3.38 -2.12 -3.83
CA LEU A 67 -3.72 -3.54 -3.94
C LEU A 67 -2.48 -4.44 -3.95
N LEU A 68 -1.33 -3.94 -4.44
CA LEU A 68 -0.05 -4.66 -4.38
C LEU A 68 0.40 -4.88 -2.94
N PHE A 69 0.26 -3.86 -2.10
CA PHE A 69 0.58 -3.93 -0.68
C PHE A 69 -0.39 -4.87 0.04
N LEU A 70 -1.69 -4.76 -0.24
CA LEU A 70 -2.69 -5.67 0.35
C LEU A 70 -2.45 -7.12 -0.05
N GLY A 71 -2.21 -7.38 -1.33
CA GLY A 71 -1.91 -8.73 -1.82
C GLY A 71 -0.64 -9.32 -1.22
N ARG A 72 0.34 -8.49 -0.86
CA ARG A 72 1.57 -8.95 -0.22
C ARG A 72 1.43 -9.19 1.29
N TYR A 73 0.73 -8.30 2.02
CA TYR A 73 0.78 -8.26 3.49
C TYR A 73 -0.49 -8.73 4.19
N THR A 74 -1.59 -8.95 3.47
CA THR A 74 -2.86 -9.38 4.06
C THR A 74 -3.27 -10.77 3.57
N ASN A 75 -4.54 -10.97 3.21
CA ASN A 75 -5.07 -12.21 2.65
C ASN A 75 -5.89 -11.87 1.39
N SER A 76 -6.12 -12.87 0.53
CA SER A 76 -6.95 -12.74 -0.67
C SER A 76 -8.31 -12.07 -0.42
N PHE A 77 -9.00 -12.45 0.65
CA PHE A 77 -10.28 -11.85 1.02
C PHE A 77 -10.20 -10.31 1.15
N TYR A 78 -9.19 -9.79 1.85
CA TYR A 78 -9.04 -8.36 2.09
C TYR A 78 -8.68 -7.59 0.82
N THR A 79 -7.75 -8.12 0.01
CA THR A 79 -7.34 -7.49 -1.25
C THR A 79 -8.49 -7.42 -2.25
N VAL A 80 -9.24 -8.53 -2.41
CA VAL A 80 -10.38 -8.57 -3.33
C VAL A 80 -11.51 -7.67 -2.82
N PHE A 81 -11.78 -7.67 -1.51
CA PHE A 81 -12.79 -6.78 -0.92
C PHE A 81 -12.46 -5.30 -1.16
N ALA A 82 -11.21 -4.89 -0.92
CA ALA A 82 -10.74 -3.53 -1.23
C ALA A 82 -10.90 -3.20 -2.72
N ALA A 83 -10.54 -4.13 -3.61
CA ALA A 83 -10.67 -3.94 -5.05
C ALA A 83 -12.12 -3.82 -5.50
N VAL A 84 -13.06 -4.56 -4.89
CA VAL A 84 -14.50 -4.42 -5.15
C VAL A 84 -14.98 -3.02 -4.78
N ILE A 85 -14.59 -2.50 -3.62
CA ILE A 85 -14.95 -1.14 -3.20
C ILE A 85 -14.37 -0.11 -4.17
N ILE A 86 -13.07 -0.20 -4.49
CA ILE A 86 -12.41 0.74 -5.40
C ILE A 86 -13.04 0.68 -6.79
N ALA A 87 -13.33 -0.51 -7.31
CA ALA A 87 -13.94 -0.70 -8.62
C ALA A 87 -15.38 -0.13 -8.68
N LEU A 88 -16.20 -0.39 -7.65
CA LEU A 88 -17.57 0.11 -7.60
C LEU A 88 -17.61 1.64 -7.47
N VAL A 89 -16.85 2.21 -6.54
CA VAL A 89 -16.79 3.66 -6.38
C VAL A 89 -16.16 4.32 -7.61
N GLY A 90 -15.09 3.73 -8.14
CA GLY A 90 -14.45 4.18 -9.38
C GLY A 90 -15.44 4.28 -10.54
N TYR A 91 -16.19 3.21 -10.79
CA TYR A 91 -17.12 3.16 -11.90
C TYR A 91 -18.34 4.06 -11.71
N PHE A 92 -19.02 3.97 -10.55
CA PHE A 92 -20.30 4.67 -10.34
C PHE A 92 -20.15 6.13 -9.91
N VAL A 93 -19.06 6.49 -9.23
CA VAL A 93 -18.86 7.85 -8.67
C VAL A 93 -17.80 8.61 -9.46
N LEU A 94 -16.67 7.97 -9.78
CA LEU A 94 -15.53 8.63 -10.42
C LEU A 94 -15.52 8.49 -11.95
N SER A 95 -16.55 7.86 -12.52
CA SER A 95 -16.70 7.65 -13.97
C SER A 95 -15.51 6.93 -14.62
N THR A 96 -14.83 6.05 -13.89
CA THR A 96 -13.76 5.21 -14.49
C THR A 96 -14.35 4.22 -15.49
N THR A 97 -13.57 3.78 -16.47
CA THR A 97 -14.07 2.82 -17.46
C THR A 97 -14.38 1.46 -16.82
N LEU A 98 -15.41 0.78 -17.33
CA LEU A 98 -15.77 -0.57 -16.87
C LEU A 98 -14.59 -1.54 -17.04
N THR A 99 -13.84 -1.39 -18.14
CA THR A 99 -12.65 -2.20 -18.42
C THR A 99 -11.62 -2.05 -17.31
N TYR A 100 -11.32 -0.83 -16.87
CA TYR A 100 -10.37 -0.61 -15.79
C TYR A 100 -10.88 -1.15 -14.44
N ALA A 101 -12.17 -0.98 -14.13
CA ALA A 101 -12.78 -1.52 -12.92
C ALA A 101 -12.66 -3.06 -12.87
N VAL A 102 -12.91 -3.75 -13.99
CA VAL A 102 -12.71 -5.21 -14.09
C VAL A 102 -11.23 -5.57 -13.97
N SER A 103 -10.33 -4.79 -14.59
CA SER A 103 -8.88 -5.00 -14.45
C SER A 103 -8.42 -4.96 -12.98
N LEU A 104 -8.95 -4.06 -12.15
CA LEU A 104 -8.62 -4.00 -10.72
C LEU A 104 -8.99 -5.30 -9.99
N LEU A 105 -10.14 -5.89 -10.31
CA LEU A 105 -10.57 -7.16 -9.71
C LEU A 105 -9.65 -8.32 -10.12
N VAL A 106 -9.26 -8.37 -11.40
CA VAL A 106 -8.33 -9.38 -11.91
C VAL A 106 -6.95 -9.23 -11.28
N ILE A 107 -6.43 -8.00 -11.21
CA ILE A 107 -5.16 -7.68 -10.54
C ILE A 107 -5.23 -8.11 -9.08
N ALA A 108 -6.30 -7.75 -8.35
CA ALA A 108 -6.46 -8.11 -6.95
C ALA A 108 -6.41 -9.61 -6.73
N ALA A 109 -7.17 -10.39 -7.51
CA ALA A 109 -7.20 -11.84 -7.37
C ALA A 109 -5.84 -12.49 -7.63
N ILE A 110 -5.12 -12.05 -8.66
CA ILE A 110 -3.82 -12.61 -9.03
C ILE A 110 -2.75 -12.18 -8.02
N VAL A 111 -2.67 -10.89 -7.71
CA VAL A 111 -1.65 -10.33 -6.80
C VAL A 111 -1.83 -10.87 -5.38
N SER A 112 -3.06 -11.07 -4.91
CA SER A 112 -3.27 -11.67 -3.60
C SER A 112 -3.01 -13.17 -3.54
N THR A 113 -3.04 -13.85 -4.69
CA THR A 113 -2.68 -15.26 -4.77
C THR A 113 -1.16 -15.43 -4.79
N ILE A 114 -0.43 -14.60 -5.54
CA ILE A 114 1.03 -14.72 -5.69
C ILE A 114 1.79 -14.00 -4.57
N GLY A 115 1.31 -12.83 -4.16
CA GLY A 115 1.95 -11.93 -3.21
C GLY A 115 2.44 -12.60 -1.92
N PRO A 116 1.64 -13.43 -1.22
CA PRO A 116 2.06 -14.07 0.02
C PRO A 116 3.21 -15.07 -0.17
N PHE A 117 3.36 -15.67 -1.35
CA PHE A 117 4.38 -16.69 -1.62
C PHE A 117 5.73 -16.13 -2.08
N LEU A 118 5.82 -14.82 -2.34
CA LEU A 118 7.08 -14.18 -2.69
C LEU A 118 8.05 -14.25 -1.50
N LYS A 119 9.26 -14.78 -1.71
CA LYS A 119 10.28 -14.90 -0.66
C LYS A 119 11.32 -13.78 -0.70
N GLN A 120 11.23 -12.90 -1.68
CA GLN A 120 12.15 -11.78 -1.86
C GLN A 120 11.90 -10.67 -0.83
N ASN A 121 12.84 -9.72 -0.77
CA ASN A 121 12.71 -8.51 0.04
C ASN A 121 11.47 -7.70 -0.37
N HIS A 122 10.90 -6.96 0.58
CA HIS A 122 9.70 -6.15 0.42
C HIS A 122 9.67 -5.32 -0.87
N VAL A 123 10.75 -4.57 -1.15
CA VAL A 123 10.87 -3.74 -2.38
C VAL A 123 10.77 -4.59 -3.63
N VAL A 124 11.54 -5.67 -3.72
CA VAL A 124 11.58 -6.55 -4.88
C VAL A 124 10.23 -7.25 -5.08
N SER A 125 9.58 -7.70 -3.99
CA SER A 125 8.25 -8.32 -4.07
C SER A 125 7.22 -7.36 -4.66
N ILE A 126 7.17 -6.11 -4.21
CA ILE A 126 6.23 -5.11 -4.74
C ILE A 126 6.52 -4.81 -6.22
N GLN A 127 7.80 -4.74 -6.63
CA GLN A 127 8.16 -4.57 -8.03
C GLN A 127 7.72 -5.75 -8.91
N ILE A 128 7.88 -6.99 -8.43
CA ILE A 128 7.38 -8.19 -9.14
C ILE A 128 5.85 -8.11 -9.32
N LEU A 129 5.12 -7.72 -8.28
CA LEU A 129 3.67 -7.57 -8.34
C LEU A 129 3.24 -6.41 -9.25
N ASN A 130 4.02 -5.33 -9.32
CA ASN A 130 3.79 -4.23 -10.26
C ASN A 130 3.98 -4.70 -11.71
N ILE A 131 5.09 -5.39 -12.01
CA ILE A 131 5.34 -5.97 -13.33
C ILE A 131 4.22 -6.93 -13.74
N LEU A 132 3.76 -7.77 -12.82
CA LEU A 132 2.63 -8.67 -13.06
C LEU A 132 1.34 -7.91 -13.39
N SER A 133 1.07 -6.82 -12.67
CA SER A 133 -0.10 -5.97 -12.91
C SER A 133 -0.02 -5.26 -14.27
N ILE A 134 1.16 -4.80 -14.67
CA ILE A 134 1.41 -4.25 -16.00
C ILE A 134 1.15 -5.31 -17.07
N ILE A 135 1.65 -6.53 -16.90
CA ILE A 135 1.42 -7.64 -17.84
C ILE A 135 -0.09 -7.90 -18.01
N ILE A 136 -0.84 -7.95 -16.90
CA ILE A 136 -2.30 -8.13 -16.92
C ILE A 136 -2.96 -6.99 -17.71
N LEU A 137 -2.58 -5.74 -17.44
CA LEU A 137 -3.13 -4.57 -18.13
C LEU A 137 -2.79 -4.56 -19.62
N THR A 138 -1.58 -4.97 -20.00
CA THR A 138 -1.19 -5.13 -21.41
C THR A 138 -2.04 -6.18 -22.12
N ILE A 139 -2.27 -7.34 -21.49
CA ILE A 139 -3.12 -8.40 -22.08
C ILE A 139 -4.55 -7.89 -22.26
N ILE A 140 -5.08 -7.16 -21.27
CA ILE A 140 -6.43 -6.59 -21.35
C ILE A 140 -6.49 -5.53 -22.46
N ALA A 141 -5.48 -4.65 -22.59
CA ALA A 141 -5.40 -3.64 -23.65
C ALA A 141 -5.37 -4.24 -25.06
N MET A 142 -4.74 -5.41 -25.22
CA MET A 142 -4.71 -6.10 -26.51
C MET A 142 -6.06 -6.71 -26.91
N ILE A 143 -6.93 -7.00 -25.94
CA ILE A 143 -8.22 -7.67 -26.18
C ILE A 143 -9.36 -6.66 -26.23
N MET A 144 -9.30 -5.61 -25.41
CA MET A 144 -10.39 -4.66 -25.22
C MET A 144 -10.15 -3.35 -25.97
N PRO A 145 -11.00 -2.97 -26.95
CA PRO A 145 -10.84 -1.74 -27.72
C PRO A 145 -10.94 -0.44 -26.90
N SER A 146 -11.50 -0.52 -25.69
CA SER A 146 -11.69 0.60 -24.78
C SER A 146 -10.45 0.96 -23.96
N PHE A 147 -9.36 0.19 -24.06
CA PHE A 147 -8.14 0.41 -23.28
C PHE A 147 -6.92 0.33 -24.20
N ASP A 148 -6.27 1.47 -24.43
CA ASP A 148 -5.20 1.55 -25.44
C ASP A 148 -3.86 1.01 -24.88
N THR A 149 -3.13 0.29 -25.72
CA THR A 149 -1.74 -0.10 -25.48
C THR A 149 -0.81 1.08 -25.22
N VAL A 150 -1.08 2.25 -25.80
CA VAL A 150 -0.29 3.47 -25.55
C VAL A 150 -0.46 3.96 -24.10
N GLU A 151 -1.66 3.80 -23.54
CA GLU A 151 -1.91 4.10 -22.12
C GLU A 151 -1.01 3.26 -21.21
N VAL A 152 -0.90 1.96 -21.52
CA VAL A 152 -0.04 1.03 -20.77
C VAL A 152 1.44 1.38 -20.93
N LEU A 153 1.86 1.84 -22.12
CA LEU A 153 3.25 2.27 -22.35
C LEU A 153 3.63 3.44 -21.43
N TYR A 154 2.76 4.44 -21.27
CA TYR A 154 2.97 5.53 -20.32
C TYR A 154 2.91 5.08 -18.86
N LEU A 155 2.07 4.08 -18.55
CA LEU A 155 1.94 3.54 -17.20
C LEU A 155 3.24 2.86 -16.71
N ILE A 156 4.02 2.23 -17.59
CA ILE A 156 5.24 1.48 -17.22
C ILE A 156 6.21 2.34 -16.37
N PRO A 157 6.79 3.44 -16.89
CA PRO A 157 7.77 4.20 -16.12
C PRO A 157 7.15 4.84 -14.86
N ILE A 158 5.90 5.29 -14.95
CA ILE A 158 5.21 5.99 -13.85
C ILE A 158 4.95 5.03 -12.69
N SER A 159 4.36 3.88 -12.97
CA SER A 159 4.06 2.86 -11.95
C SER A 159 5.32 2.28 -11.33
N MET A 160 6.39 2.07 -12.12
CA MET A 160 7.67 1.59 -11.61
C MET A 160 8.27 2.59 -10.61
N VAL A 161 8.33 3.88 -10.97
CA VAL A 161 8.84 4.92 -10.06
C VAL A 161 7.95 5.04 -8.82
N ALA A 162 6.63 5.11 -8.99
CA ALA A 162 5.69 5.26 -7.89
C ALA A 162 5.79 4.09 -6.91
N THR A 163 5.79 2.84 -7.40
CA THR A 163 5.88 1.66 -6.56
C THR A 163 7.26 1.50 -5.92
N LEU A 164 8.34 1.91 -6.60
CA LEU A 164 9.69 1.84 -6.05
C LEU A 164 9.86 2.81 -4.90
N VAL A 165 9.50 4.08 -5.09
CA VAL A 165 9.53 5.09 -4.04
C VAL A 165 8.67 4.64 -2.86
N THR A 166 7.43 4.25 -3.13
CA THR A 166 6.50 3.80 -2.08
C THR A 166 7.04 2.60 -1.30
N ALA A 167 7.63 1.61 -1.97
CA ALA A 167 8.14 0.42 -1.30
C ALA A 167 9.41 0.70 -0.47
N VAL A 168 10.29 1.60 -0.92
CA VAL A 168 11.45 2.05 -0.12
C VAL A 168 10.97 2.74 1.15
N PHE A 169 10.06 3.71 1.02
CA PHE A 169 9.49 4.41 2.18
C PHE A 169 8.77 3.45 3.14
N TYR A 170 8.07 2.43 2.62
CA TYR A 170 7.46 1.40 3.45
C TYR A 170 8.49 0.65 4.30
N VAL A 171 9.61 0.22 3.71
CA VAL A 171 10.69 -0.48 4.43
C VAL A 171 11.35 0.43 5.46
N ASP A 172 11.60 1.69 5.11
CA ASP A 172 12.19 2.67 6.02
C ASP A 172 11.29 2.94 7.22
N LEU A 173 9.97 3.06 6.99
CA LEU A 173 8.99 3.21 8.07
C LEU A 173 8.97 1.99 8.99
N LEU A 174 8.94 0.78 8.44
CA LEU A 174 9.01 -0.44 9.24
C LEU A 174 10.26 -0.48 10.13
N ARG A 175 11.41 -0.10 9.57
CA ARG A 175 12.68 -0.06 10.32
C ARG A 175 12.68 1.03 11.38
N PHE A 176 12.14 2.21 11.07
CA PHE A 176 12.04 3.31 12.01
C PHE A 176 11.18 2.96 13.22
N PHE A 177 10.02 2.37 12.96
CA PHE A 177 9.08 2.00 14.01
C PHE A 177 9.58 0.83 14.87
N SER A 178 10.25 -0.17 14.29
CA SER A 178 10.86 -1.25 15.08
C SER A 178 12.03 -0.76 15.95
N LEU A 179 12.74 0.28 15.52
CA LEU A 179 13.75 0.94 16.34
C LEU A 179 13.12 1.69 17.52
N ILE A 180 12.01 2.40 17.30
CA ILE A 180 11.27 3.07 18.38
C ILE A 180 10.81 2.05 19.43
N GLU A 181 10.13 1.00 18.99
CA GLU A 181 9.65 -0.07 19.88
C GLU A 181 10.80 -0.70 20.68
N ARG A 182 11.95 -0.92 20.02
CA ARG A 182 13.15 -1.40 20.71
C ARG A 182 13.60 -0.40 21.77
N TYR A 183 13.75 0.89 21.45
CA TYR A 183 14.18 1.91 22.41
C TYR A 183 13.24 2.03 23.61
N GLU A 184 11.93 1.97 23.40
CA GLU A 184 10.95 1.99 24.51
C GLU A 184 11.10 0.76 25.43
N ASN A 185 11.37 -0.41 24.85
CA ASN A 185 11.65 -1.62 25.62
C ASN A 185 12.99 -1.52 26.38
N GLU A 186 14.05 -0.94 25.78
CA GLU A 186 15.36 -0.77 26.45
C GLU A 186 15.28 0.25 27.60
N ASP A 187 14.45 1.29 27.47
CA ASP A 187 14.28 2.31 28.51
C ASP A 187 13.49 1.79 29.72
N THR A 188 12.60 0.82 29.49
CA THR A 188 11.73 0.24 30.52
C THR A 188 12.32 -1.00 31.21
N VAL A 189 13.17 -1.78 30.55
CA VAL A 189 13.68 -3.06 31.08
C VAL A 189 15.20 -3.03 31.26
N ASP A 190 15.68 -3.41 32.44
CA ASP A 190 17.10 -3.65 32.70
C ASP A 190 17.53 -4.99 32.11
N TYR A 191 18.49 -4.95 31.18
CA TYR A 191 19.04 -6.10 30.48
C TYR A 191 19.74 -7.13 31.38
N LEU A 192 20.27 -6.72 32.53
CA LEU A 192 21.00 -7.62 33.43
C LEU A 192 20.05 -8.44 34.32
N THR A 193 18.87 -7.90 34.63
CA THR A 193 17.93 -8.49 35.59
C THR A 193 16.63 -8.94 34.95
N GLY A 194 16.30 -8.47 33.74
CA GLY A 194 15.03 -8.73 33.06
C GLY A 194 13.83 -8.08 33.76
N LEU A 195 14.07 -7.20 34.73
CA LEU A 195 13.08 -6.46 35.50
C LEU A 195 12.95 -5.02 35.00
N GLY A 196 11.91 -4.30 35.44
CA GLY A 196 11.76 -2.89 35.16
C GLY A 196 12.98 -2.08 35.63
N ASN A 197 13.44 -1.13 34.80
CA ASN A 197 14.55 -0.24 35.13
C ASN A 197 14.16 0.69 36.29
N VAL A 198 15.14 1.32 36.93
CA VAL A 198 14.97 2.25 38.08
C VAL A 198 13.95 3.35 37.76
N LYS A 199 13.91 3.86 36.53
CA LYS A 199 12.90 4.84 36.09
C LYS A 199 11.47 4.29 36.07
N GLU A 200 11.32 3.02 35.71
CA GLU A 200 10.03 2.30 35.66
C GLU A 200 9.51 2.02 37.08
N PHE A 201 10.41 1.60 37.97
CA PHE A 201 10.12 1.45 39.40
C PHE A 201 9.73 2.78 40.06
N ASP A 202 10.45 3.86 39.77
CA ASP A 202 10.17 5.19 40.33
C ASP A 202 8.84 5.77 39.80
N ARG A 203 8.44 5.40 38.58
CA ARG A 203 7.12 5.72 38.02
C ARG A 203 6.00 4.97 38.75
N HIS A 204 6.14 3.66 38.95
CA HIS A 204 5.18 2.86 39.72
C HIS A 204 5.05 3.33 41.19
N LEU A 205 6.14 3.80 41.79
CA LEU A 205 6.16 4.33 43.16
C LEU A 205 5.53 5.72 43.27
N ASN A 206 5.64 6.57 42.24
CA ASN A 206 5.01 7.89 42.22
C ASN A 206 3.53 7.88 41.78
N GLU A 207 3.05 6.79 41.17
CA GLU A 207 1.63 6.59 40.83
C GLU A 207 0.81 5.94 41.97
N MET A 208 1.46 5.49 43.05
CA MET A 208 0.82 5.04 44.31
C MET A 208 0.66 6.18 45.32
#